data_AF-A0A7S1Z7W1-F1
#
_entry.id   AF-A0A7S1Z7W1-F1
#
_cell.length_a   1.000
_cell.length_b   1.000
_cell.length_c   1.000
_cell.angle_alpha   90.00
_cell.angle_beta   90.00
_cell.angle_gamma   90.00
#
_symmetry.space_group_name_H-M   'P 1'
#
loop_
_entity.id
_entity.type
_entity.pdbx_description
1 polymer ?
#
loop_
_entity_poly.entity_id
_entity_poly.type
_entity_poly.pdbx_seq_one_letter_code
_entity_poly.pdbx_strand_id
1 'polypeptide(L)'
;HEFLQAFLDILGKHVIQCDKIAEEMRTGSSRGGIKPSIMAKELGDTDDGDIVKQLFEGTLRSVLICGKCGHKRSQPESFLNISLPLAKEVVRYAKLRLETCLEHFTYPENLVDPVHCSSCAEKTPTQKQHTFSRLPPILCLHLKRFDAAANKKITDRVAYPAHGLDMGPHLPHWCEVVQEIYTEKEKAANQPTTTGVSSPQILYDLFATVNHTGTLYQGHYFSNVNV
;
A
#
# COMPACT_ATOMS: atom_id res chain seq x y z
N HIS A 1 11.06 8.59 -5.42
CA HIS A 1 10.47 7.24 -5.39
C HIS A 1 11.54 6.18 -5.65
N GLU A 2 12.14 6.15 -6.85
CA GLU A 2 13.18 5.16 -7.19
C GLU A 2 14.34 5.13 -6.19
N PHE A 3 14.82 6.30 -5.76
CA PHE A 3 15.83 6.41 -4.71
C PHE A 3 15.39 5.76 -3.38
N LEU A 4 14.15 5.98 -2.94
CA LEU A 4 13.64 5.42 -1.68
C LEU A 4 13.58 3.89 -1.76
N GLN A 5 13.06 3.36 -2.86
CA GLN A 5 12.98 1.92 -3.08
C GLN A 5 14.37 1.30 -3.08
N ALA A 6 15.31 1.86 -3.85
CA ALA A 6 16.69 1.39 -3.88
C ALA A 6 17.37 1.51 -2.50
N PHE A 7 17.14 2.61 -1.78
CA PHE A 7 17.71 2.84 -0.45
C PHE A 7 17.20 1.81 0.57
N LEU A 8 15.89 1.56 0.63
CA LEU A 8 15.32 0.57 1.54
C LEU A 8 15.81 -0.84 1.20
N ASP A 9 15.86 -1.20 -0.09
CA ASP A 9 16.37 -2.49 -0.54
C ASP A 9 17.85 -2.69 -0.16
N ILE A 10 18.69 -1.66 -0.29
CA ILE A 10 20.11 -1.71 0.08
C ILE A 10 20.27 -1.77 1.60
N LEU A 11 19.52 -0.95 2.33
CA LEU A 11 19.58 -0.88 3.78
C LEU A 11 19.22 -2.23 4.41
N GLY A 12 18.14 -2.87 3.96
CA GLY A 12 17.73 -4.19 4.47
C GLY A 12 18.83 -5.23 4.26
N LYS A 13 19.41 -5.29 3.06
CA LYS A 13 20.53 -6.19 2.75
C LYS A 13 21.75 -5.95 3.64
N HIS A 14 22.11 -4.70 3.87
CA HIS A 14 23.26 -4.34 4.69
C HIS A 14 23.05 -4.67 6.17
N VAL A 15 21.86 -4.41 6.73
CA VAL A 15 21.54 -4.75 8.13
C VAL A 15 21.67 -6.26 8.36
N ILE A 16 21.05 -7.06 7.49
CA ILE A 16 21.15 -8.53 7.55
C ILE A 16 22.61 -8.99 7.48
N GLN A 17 23.42 -8.38 6.61
CA GLN A 17 24.83 -8.73 6.48
C GLN A 17 25.63 -8.39 7.73
N CYS A 18 25.41 -7.21 8.32
CA CYS A 18 26.05 -6.80 9.57
C CYS A 18 25.68 -7.73 10.73
N ASP A 19 24.42 -8.13 10.84
CA ASP A 19 23.96 -9.05 11.88
C ASP A 19 24.61 -10.43 11.77
N LYS A 20 24.71 -10.97 10.55
CA LYS A 20 25.44 -12.23 10.29
C LYS A 20 26.90 -12.15 10.69
N ILE A 21 27.60 -11.07 10.31
CA ILE A 21 29.01 -10.86 10.69
C ILE A 21 29.14 -10.77 12.21
N ALA A 22 28.22 -10.07 12.88
CA ALA A 22 28.22 -9.95 14.33
C ALA A 22 27.94 -11.29 15.04
N GLU A 23 27.07 -12.15 14.49
CA GLU A 23 26.83 -13.50 14.98
C GLU A 23 28.02 -14.43 14.78
N GLU A 24 28.70 -14.37 13.64
CA GLU A 24 29.94 -15.11 13.37
C GLU A 24 31.05 -14.70 14.35
N MET A 25 31.19 -13.40 14.63
CA MET A 25 32.14 -12.91 15.63
C MET A 25 31.80 -13.37 17.06
N ARG A 26 30.51 -13.46 17.41
CA ARG A 26 30.05 -13.95 18.72
C ARG A 26 30.23 -15.45 18.89
N THR A 27 29.95 -16.24 17.84
CA THR A 27 30.07 -17.71 17.87
C THR A 27 31.53 -18.19 17.76
N GLY A 28 32.38 -17.43 17.07
CA GLY A 28 33.84 -17.64 17.03
C GLY A 28 34.57 -17.35 18.35
N SER A 29 33.92 -16.71 19.33
CA SER A 29 34.48 -16.37 20.64
C SER A 29 33.80 -17.16 21.78
N SER A 30 33.76 -18.48 21.66
CA SER A 30 33.28 -19.35 22.74
C SER A 30 34.42 -19.76 23.69
N ARG A 31 34.76 -18.87 24.63
CA ARG A 31 35.01 -19.25 26.04
C ARG A 31 34.28 -18.26 26.96
N GLY A 32 33.03 -18.61 27.29
CA GLY A 32 32.37 -18.23 28.54
C GLY A 32 31.49 -16.97 28.55
N GLY A 33 30.17 -17.18 28.53
CA GLY A 33 29.27 -16.50 29.49
C GLY A 33 28.26 -15.46 28.99
N ILE A 34 27.01 -15.69 29.43
CA ILE A 34 25.84 -14.79 29.59
C ILE A 34 25.05 -14.43 28.33
N LYS A 35 23.84 -15.02 28.22
CA LYS A 35 22.78 -14.61 27.30
C LYS A 35 22.05 -13.38 27.88
N PRO A 36 21.91 -12.27 27.14
CA PRO A 36 20.89 -11.29 27.45
C PRO A 36 19.55 -11.81 26.93
N SER A 37 18.66 -12.17 27.85
CA SER A 37 17.23 -12.21 27.61
C SER A 37 16.61 -10.85 27.91
N ILE A 38 15.42 -10.62 27.32
CA ILE A 38 14.42 -9.58 27.60
C ILE A 38 14.39 -8.48 26.53
N MET A 39 13.61 -8.77 25.47
CA MET A 39 12.70 -7.84 24.73
C MET A 39 12.19 -8.44 23.40
N ALA A 40 12.34 -9.75 23.16
CA ALA A 40 11.84 -10.42 21.95
C ALA A 40 10.62 -11.33 22.25
N LYS A 41 9.57 -10.77 22.87
CA LYS A 41 8.28 -11.45 22.98
C LYS A 41 7.17 -10.42 22.85
N GLU A 42 6.84 -10.10 21.61
CA GLU A 42 5.50 -9.80 21.10
C GLU A 42 5.59 -9.26 19.66
N LEU A 43 6.09 -10.06 18.72
CA LEU A 43 5.77 -9.89 17.30
C LEU A 43 5.91 -11.26 16.62
N GLY A 44 4.87 -11.68 15.92
CA GLY A 44 4.77 -13.02 15.35
C GLY A 44 5.80 -13.27 14.24
N ASP A 45 6.56 -14.35 14.42
CA ASP A 45 7.06 -15.31 13.42
C ASP A 45 7.32 -14.78 11.98
N THR A 46 8.30 -13.88 11.78
CA THR A 46 8.89 -13.57 10.46
C THR A 46 10.33 -13.05 10.57
N ASP A 47 11.26 -13.61 9.79
CA ASP A 47 12.56 -13.06 9.34
C ASP A 47 13.23 -12.04 10.30
N ASP A 48 13.73 -12.53 11.44
CA ASP A 48 14.06 -11.79 12.68
C ASP A 48 15.15 -10.69 12.54
N GLY A 49 15.82 -10.57 11.38
CA GLY A 49 16.94 -9.62 11.17
C GLY A 49 16.69 -8.47 10.18
N ASP A 50 15.62 -8.49 9.38
CA ASP A 50 15.39 -7.43 8.39
C ASP A 50 14.53 -6.30 8.95
N ILE A 51 15.16 -5.35 9.64
CA ILE A 51 14.48 -4.18 10.22
C ILE A 51 13.71 -3.37 9.16
N VAL A 52 14.16 -3.38 7.89
CA VAL A 52 13.45 -2.67 6.83
C VAL A 52 12.12 -3.34 6.55
N LYS A 53 12.08 -4.67 6.45
CA LYS A 53 10.81 -5.38 6.27
C LYS A 53 9.91 -5.26 7.49
N GLN A 54 10.47 -5.35 8.70
CA GLN A 54 9.71 -5.21 9.94
C GLN A 54 8.99 -3.86 10.03
N LEU A 55 9.63 -2.78 9.56
CA LEU A 55 9.07 -1.42 9.64
C LEU A 55 8.22 -1.02 8.43
N PHE A 56 8.64 -1.37 7.22
CA PHE A 56 8.07 -0.82 5.98
C PHE A 56 7.34 -1.84 5.12
N GLU A 57 7.56 -3.14 5.32
CA GLU A 57 6.91 -4.14 4.48
C GLU A 57 5.47 -4.37 4.90
N GLY A 58 4.56 -4.14 3.97
CA GLY A 58 3.18 -4.61 4.02
C GLY A 58 2.90 -5.65 2.94
N THR A 59 1.65 -6.09 2.89
CA THR A 59 1.18 -7.04 1.88
C THR A 59 -0.14 -6.55 1.31
N LEU A 60 -0.24 -6.55 -0.02
CA LEU A 60 -1.49 -6.40 -0.75
C LEU A 60 -2.09 -7.76 -1.04
N ARG A 61 -3.42 -7.84 -1.05
CA ARG A 61 -4.18 -8.91 -1.70
C ARG A 61 -4.59 -8.42 -3.09
N SER A 62 -3.97 -8.99 -4.12
CA SER A 62 -4.23 -8.74 -5.53
C SER A 62 -5.21 -9.78 -6.06
N VAL A 63 -6.39 -9.36 -6.51
CA VAL A 63 -7.47 -10.25 -6.95
C VAL A 63 -7.81 -9.98 -8.40
N LEU A 64 -7.78 -11.03 -9.22
CA LEU A 64 -8.35 -11.03 -10.56
C LEU A 64 -9.77 -11.61 -10.51
N ILE A 65 -10.74 -10.88 -11.03
CA ILE A 65 -12.17 -11.26 -11.04
C ILE A 65 -12.60 -11.42 -12.49
N CYS A 66 -13.01 -12.65 -12.85
CA CYS A 66 -13.53 -12.93 -14.19
C CYS A 66 -14.86 -12.21 -14.41
N GLY A 67 -14.95 -11.38 -15.46
CA GLY A 67 -16.17 -10.66 -15.81
C GLY A 67 -17.28 -11.52 -16.42
N LYS A 68 -17.01 -12.80 -16.74
CA LYS A 68 -18.01 -13.74 -17.26
C LYS A 68 -18.64 -14.61 -16.18
N CYS A 69 -17.83 -15.25 -15.34
CA CYS A 69 -18.30 -16.20 -14.32
C CYS A 69 -18.09 -15.75 -12.88
N GLY A 70 -17.40 -14.63 -12.63
CA GLY A 70 -17.10 -14.14 -11.28
C GLY A 70 -15.99 -14.88 -10.55
N HIS A 71 -15.35 -15.89 -11.16
CA HIS A 71 -14.24 -16.62 -10.53
C HIS A 71 -13.11 -15.66 -10.12
N LYS A 72 -12.69 -15.77 -8.85
CA LYS A 72 -11.67 -14.91 -8.24
C LYS A 72 -10.35 -15.66 -8.07
N ARG A 73 -9.25 -15.09 -8.57
CA ARG A 73 -7.88 -15.55 -8.31
C ARG A 73 -7.15 -14.52 -7.45
N SER A 74 -6.80 -14.89 -6.22
CA SER A 74 -6.10 -14.04 -5.27
C SER A 74 -4.61 -14.37 -5.22
N GLN A 75 -3.75 -13.36 -5.16
CA GLN A 75 -2.30 -13.48 -4.99
C GLN A 75 -1.81 -12.42 -3.98
N PRO A 76 -0.95 -12.78 -3.01
CA PRO A 76 -0.29 -11.81 -2.16
C PRO A 76 0.82 -11.08 -2.93
N GLU A 77 0.95 -9.77 -2.71
CA GLU A 77 2.02 -8.93 -3.27
C GLU A 77 2.64 -8.09 -2.15
N SER A 78 3.93 -8.32 -1.82
CA SER A 78 4.65 -7.50 -0.83
C SER A 78 4.93 -6.10 -1.36
N PHE A 79 4.95 -5.10 -0.47
CA PHE A 79 5.34 -3.74 -0.80
C PHE A 79 6.13 -3.08 0.33
N LEU A 80 7.08 -2.21 -0.02
CA LEU A 80 7.75 -1.28 0.92
C LEU A 80 7.17 0.14 0.85
N ASN A 81 6.49 0.45 -0.25
CA ASN A 81 5.74 1.68 -0.45
C ASN A 81 4.62 1.46 -1.48
N ILE A 82 3.58 2.29 -1.41
CA ILE A 82 2.47 2.26 -2.38
C ILE A 82 2.55 3.47 -3.29
N SER A 83 2.40 3.24 -4.59
CA SER A 83 2.33 4.31 -5.58
C SER A 83 0.89 4.56 -6.00
N LEU A 84 0.29 5.64 -5.50
CA LEU A 84 -1.08 6.03 -5.76
C LEU A 84 -1.21 6.81 -7.07
N PRO A 85 -2.07 6.37 -8.01
CA PRO A 85 -2.38 7.16 -9.19
C PRO A 85 -3.13 8.43 -8.80
N LEU A 86 -2.85 9.53 -9.49
CA LEU A 86 -3.65 10.75 -9.40
C LEU A 86 -4.62 10.73 -10.58
N ALA A 87 -5.81 10.16 -10.36
CA ALA A 87 -6.82 10.04 -11.39
C ALA A 87 -7.22 11.43 -11.91
N LYS A 88 -7.05 11.67 -13.21
CA LYS A 88 -7.52 12.91 -13.89
C LYS A 88 -9.06 13.01 -13.89
N GLU A 89 -9.74 11.90 -13.65
CA GLU A 89 -11.21 11.79 -13.60
C GLU A 89 -11.83 12.27 -12.27
N VAL A 90 -11.08 12.24 -11.16
CA VAL A 90 -11.50 12.75 -9.84
C VAL A 90 -11.51 14.29 -9.78
N VAL A 91 -10.77 14.94 -10.69
CA VAL A 91 -10.41 16.36 -10.64
C VAL A 91 -11.52 17.29 -11.19
N ARG A 92 -12.55 16.77 -11.86
CA ARG A 92 -13.52 17.65 -12.53
C ARG A 92 -14.47 18.40 -11.58
N TYR A 93 -14.69 17.92 -10.35
CA TYR A 93 -15.69 18.53 -9.45
C TYR A 93 -15.34 18.53 -7.94
N ALA A 94 -14.23 17.93 -7.50
CA ALA A 94 -13.85 17.88 -6.08
C ALA A 94 -12.37 18.21 -5.86
N LYS A 95 -12.06 18.77 -4.68
CA LYS A 95 -10.67 18.92 -4.23
C LYS A 95 -10.02 17.54 -4.16
N LEU A 96 -8.84 17.38 -4.77
CA LEU A 96 -8.11 16.12 -4.76
C LEU A 96 -7.60 15.81 -3.34
N ARG A 97 -7.94 14.63 -2.82
CA ARG A 97 -7.63 14.18 -1.45
C ARG A 97 -6.88 12.84 -1.47
N LEU A 98 -6.05 12.60 -0.46
CA LEU A 98 -5.30 11.35 -0.31
C LEU A 98 -6.25 10.15 -0.13
N GLU A 99 -7.30 10.34 0.66
CA GLU A 99 -8.32 9.35 0.95
C GLU A 99 -8.99 8.88 -0.36
N THR A 100 -9.35 9.81 -1.24
CA THR A 100 -9.90 9.47 -2.57
C THR A 100 -8.90 8.73 -3.46
N CYS A 101 -7.60 9.00 -3.32
CA CYS A 101 -6.57 8.26 -4.05
C CYS A 101 -6.45 6.82 -3.54
N LEU A 102 -6.60 6.60 -2.22
CA LEU A 102 -6.60 5.28 -1.61
C LEU A 102 -7.87 4.50 -1.98
N GLU A 103 -9.03 5.14 -1.94
CA GLU A 103 -10.30 4.56 -2.40
C GLU A 103 -10.18 4.07 -3.84
N HIS A 104 -9.70 4.93 -4.75
CA HIS A 104 -9.45 4.57 -6.15
C HIS A 104 -8.43 3.43 -6.28
N PHE A 105 -7.34 3.44 -5.50
CA PHE A 105 -6.35 2.38 -5.52
C PHE A 105 -6.95 1.02 -5.12
N THR A 106 -7.90 1.02 -4.18
CA THR A 106 -8.58 -0.20 -3.72
C THR A 106 -9.82 -0.60 -4.50
N TYR A 107 -10.25 0.24 -5.45
CA TYR A 107 -11.41 -0.02 -6.29
C TYR A 107 -11.06 -1.02 -7.41
N PRO A 108 -11.95 -1.97 -7.75
CA PRO A 108 -11.75 -2.88 -8.87
C PRO A 108 -11.73 -2.10 -10.19
N GLU A 109 -10.64 -2.24 -10.94
CA GLU A 109 -10.50 -1.64 -12.26
C GLU A 109 -10.57 -2.70 -13.35
N ASN A 110 -11.17 -2.36 -14.49
CA ASN A 110 -11.16 -3.25 -15.66
C ASN A 110 -9.76 -3.24 -16.28
N LEU A 111 -9.19 -4.42 -16.50
CA LEU A 111 -7.98 -4.55 -17.30
C LEU A 111 -8.29 -4.27 -18.77
N VAL A 112 -7.37 -3.58 -19.44
CA VAL A 112 -7.46 -3.29 -20.88
C VAL A 112 -7.47 -4.59 -21.69
N ASP A 113 -6.60 -5.52 -21.30
CA ASP A 113 -6.46 -6.81 -21.98
C ASP A 113 -7.22 -7.93 -21.25
N PRO A 114 -7.99 -8.77 -21.99
CA PRO A 114 -8.62 -9.96 -21.44
C PRO A 114 -7.60 -10.96 -20.87
N VAL A 115 -7.90 -11.52 -19.69
CA VAL A 115 -7.07 -12.52 -19.01
C VAL A 115 -7.73 -13.90 -19.10
N HIS A 116 -6.91 -14.95 -19.19
CA HIS A 116 -7.40 -16.33 -19.22
C HIS A 116 -8.03 -16.72 -17.87
N CYS A 117 -9.31 -17.12 -17.90
CA CYS A 117 -10.03 -17.65 -16.77
C CYS A 117 -9.97 -19.19 -16.78
N SER A 118 -9.43 -19.79 -15.72
CA SER A 118 -9.35 -21.25 -15.57
C SER A 118 -10.72 -21.93 -15.51
N SER A 119 -11.74 -21.24 -15.00
CA SER A 119 -13.10 -21.77 -14.91
C SER A 119 -13.86 -21.71 -16.23
N CYS A 120 -13.61 -20.70 -17.08
CA CYS A 120 -14.23 -20.59 -18.40
C CYS A 120 -13.40 -21.25 -19.51
N ALA A 121 -12.13 -21.55 -19.23
CA ALA A 121 -11.13 -22.03 -20.19
C ALA A 121 -10.91 -21.10 -21.41
N GLU A 122 -11.14 -19.79 -21.25
CA GLU A 122 -10.98 -18.79 -22.32
C GLU A 122 -10.50 -17.44 -21.77
N LYS A 123 -10.11 -16.51 -22.65
CA LYS A 123 -9.80 -15.13 -22.26
C LYS A 123 -11.08 -14.33 -22.04
N THR A 124 -11.21 -13.73 -20.86
CA THR A 124 -12.41 -12.96 -20.48
C THR A 124 -12.05 -11.54 -20.07
N PRO A 125 -12.96 -10.55 -20.26
CA PRO A 125 -12.89 -9.28 -19.55
C PRO A 125 -12.65 -9.56 -18.06
N THR A 126 -11.70 -8.87 -17.45
CA THR A 126 -11.23 -9.19 -16.10
C THR A 126 -11.04 -7.90 -15.33
N GLN A 127 -11.55 -7.86 -14.10
CA GLN A 127 -11.26 -6.79 -13.15
C GLN A 127 -10.07 -7.17 -12.28
N LYS A 128 -9.23 -6.19 -11.96
CA LYS A 128 -8.17 -6.33 -10.96
C LYS A 128 -8.49 -5.44 -9.77
N GLN A 129 -8.32 -5.98 -8.57
CA GLN A 129 -8.47 -5.22 -7.33
C GLN A 129 -7.26 -5.44 -6.44
N HIS A 130 -6.76 -4.37 -5.84
CA HIS A 130 -5.77 -4.42 -4.76
C HIS A 130 -6.43 -4.01 -3.44
N THR A 131 -6.14 -4.73 -2.36
CA THR A 131 -6.57 -4.37 -1.01
C THR A 131 -5.43 -4.60 -0.03
N PHE A 132 -5.40 -3.91 1.10
CA PHE A 132 -4.30 -4.00 2.06
C PHE A 132 -4.51 -5.18 3.01
N SER A 133 -3.88 -6.33 2.75
CA SER A 133 -4.02 -7.50 3.64
C SER A 133 -3.18 -7.38 4.91
N ARG A 134 -2.01 -6.73 4.83
CA ARG A 134 -1.16 -6.40 5.98
C ARG A 134 -0.60 -4.99 5.81
N LEU A 135 -0.83 -4.15 6.82
CA LEU A 135 -0.30 -2.79 6.86
C LEU A 135 1.03 -2.77 7.66
N PRO A 136 2.06 -2.04 7.18
CA PRO A 136 3.32 -1.88 7.91
C PRO A 136 3.21 -0.85 9.04
N PRO A 137 4.05 -0.92 10.09
CA PRO A 137 4.15 0.15 11.08
C PRO A 137 4.43 1.53 10.47
N ILE A 138 5.26 1.59 9.42
CA ILE A 138 5.56 2.80 8.66
C ILE A 138 5.03 2.66 7.24
N LEU A 139 3.94 3.37 6.94
CA LEU A 139 3.31 3.37 5.62
C LEU A 139 3.89 4.47 4.71
N CYS A 140 4.64 4.06 3.70
CA CYS A 140 5.16 4.98 2.68
C CYS A 140 4.18 5.13 1.50
N LEU A 141 3.59 6.32 1.33
CA LEU A 141 2.70 6.64 0.22
C LEU A 141 3.39 7.59 -0.78
N HIS A 142 3.49 7.13 -2.03
CA HIS A 142 4.00 7.88 -3.16
C HIS A 142 2.87 8.32 -4.08
N LEU A 143 2.75 9.62 -4.34
CA LEU A 143 1.81 10.15 -5.33
C LEU A 143 2.46 10.14 -6.71
N LYS A 144 1.90 9.40 -7.67
CA LYS A 144 2.39 9.31 -9.07
C LYS A 144 2.17 10.64 -9.82
N ARG A 145 2.98 11.65 -9.50
CA ARG A 145 2.88 13.00 -10.06
C ARG A 145 3.55 13.15 -11.42
N PHE A 146 4.41 12.22 -11.80
CA PHE A 146 5.17 12.31 -13.04
C PHE A 146 4.60 11.34 -14.07
N ASP A 147 4.10 11.90 -15.16
CA ASP A 147 3.57 11.18 -16.30
C ASP A 147 4.61 11.31 -17.42
N ALA A 148 5.49 10.30 -17.54
CA ALA A 148 6.55 10.28 -18.53
C ALA A 148 5.99 10.21 -19.96
N ALA A 149 4.87 9.50 -20.16
CA ALA A 149 4.22 9.36 -21.46
C ALA A 149 3.62 10.69 -21.93
N ALA A 150 2.98 11.45 -21.03
CA ALA A 150 2.45 12.77 -21.34
C ALA A 150 3.48 13.90 -21.17
N ASN A 151 4.73 13.57 -20.81
CA ASN A 151 5.80 14.51 -20.49
C ASN A 151 5.36 15.64 -19.54
N LYS A 152 4.61 15.30 -18.49
CA LYS A 152 3.95 16.27 -17.61
C LYS A 152 4.08 15.92 -16.14
N LYS A 153 4.23 16.95 -15.31
CA LYS A 153 4.09 16.86 -13.85
C LYS A 153 2.69 17.33 -13.43
N ILE A 154 2.03 16.54 -12.59
CA ILE A 154 0.77 16.87 -11.92
C ILE A 154 1.10 17.76 -10.72
N THR A 155 0.77 19.03 -10.84
CA THR A 155 1.03 20.08 -9.83
C THR A 155 -0.14 20.31 -8.90
N ASP A 156 -1.28 19.65 -9.15
CA ASP A 156 -2.49 19.75 -8.34
C ASP A 156 -2.22 19.44 -6.85
N ARG A 157 -2.77 20.28 -5.97
CA ARG A 157 -2.66 20.10 -4.54
C ARG A 157 -3.48 18.87 -4.14
N VAL A 158 -2.84 17.95 -3.45
CA VAL A 158 -3.51 16.81 -2.80
C VAL A 158 -3.63 17.17 -1.33
N ALA A 159 -4.85 17.27 -0.81
CA ALA A 159 -5.08 17.41 0.62
C ALA A 159 -4.84 16.05 1.30
N TYR A 160 -4.19 16.06 2.45
CA TYR A 160 -3.93 14.88 3.26
C TYR A 160 -4.06 15.26 4.74
N PRO A 161 -4.52 14.33 5.60
CA PRO A 161 -4.59 14.58 7.04
C PRO A 161 -3.19 14.56 7.66
N ALA A 162 -2.96 15.43 8.65
CA ALA A 162 -1.76 15.36 9.49
C ALA A 162 -1.88 14.25 10.56
N HIS A 163 -3.10 13.98 11.02
CA HIS A 163 -3.41 12.98 12.04
C HIS A 163 -4.63 12.16 11.64
N GLY A 164 -4.67 10.89 12.05
CA GLY A 164 -5.86 10.04 11.93
C GLY A 164 -6.23 9.66 10.51
N LEU A 165 -5.25 9.39 9.64
CA LEU A 165 -5.52 8.72 8.36
C LEU A 165 -6.02 7.29 8.64
N ASP A 166 -7.30 7.03 8.42
CA ASP A 166 -7.89 5.70 8.66
C ASP A 166 -7.70 4.77 7.45
N MET A 167 -6.98 3.67 7.67
CA MET A 167 -6.72 2.63 6.67
C MET A 167 -7.69 1.44 6.76
N GLY A 168 -8.56 1.40 7.78
CA GLY A 168 -9.55 0.35 7.98
C GLY A 168 -10.44 0.04 6.77
N PRO A 169 -11.01 1.05 6.09
CA PRO A 169 -11.85 0.85 4.91
C PRO A 169 -11.14 0.14 3.74
N HIS A 170 -9.80 0.18 3.71
CA HIS A 170 -8.97 -0.31 2.61
C HIS A 170 -8.51 -1.77 2.78
N LEU A 171 -8.93 -2.44 3.85
CA LEU A 171 -8.66 -3.87 4.07
C LEU A 171 -9.61 -4.76 3.24
N PRO A 172 -9.21 -5.99 2.89
CA PRO A 172 -9.97 -6.87 1.98
C PRO A 172 -11.45 -7.05 2.32
N HIS A 173 -11.76 -7.42 3.57
CA HIS A 173 -13.13 -7.67 4.00
C HIS A 173 -14.00 -6.41 3.88
N TRP A 174 -13.45 -5.24 4.23
CA TRP A 174 -14.19 -3.99 4.23
C TRP A 174 -14.44 -3.46 2.82
N CYS A 175 -13.48 -3.63 1.92
CA CYS A 175 -13.70 -3.34 0.51
C CYS A 175 -14.83 -4.21 -0.09
N GLU A 176 -14.91 -5.49 0.28
CA GLU A 176 -15.98 -6.41 -0.17
C GLU A 176 -17.36 -5.98 0.38
N VAL A 177 -17.46 -5.68 1.68
CA VAL A 177 -18.70 -5.20 2.32
C VAL A 177 -19.19 -3.89 1.69
N VAL A 178 -18.29 -2.94 1.47
CA VAL A 178 -18.65 -1.63 0.88
C VAL A 178 -19.17 -1.78 -0.55
N GLN A 179 -18.57 -2.67 -1.35
CA GLN A 179 -19.03 -2.94 -2.71
C GLN A 179 -20.42 -3.58 -2.76
N GLU A 180 -20.70 -4.52 -1.87
CA GLU A 180 -22.03 -5.14 -1.76
C GLU A 180 -23.09 -4.07 -1.47
N ILE A 181 -22.82 -3.17 -0.52
CA ILE A 181 -23.73 -2.06 -0.18
C ILE A 181 -23.95 -1.12 -1.37
N TYR A 182 -22.91 -0.73 -2.11
CA TYR A 182 -23.06 0.13 -3.29
C TYR A 182 -23.89 -0.55 -4.40
N THR A 183 -23.63 -1.83 -4.66
CA THR A 183 -24.35 -2.61 -5.67
C THR A 183 -25.83 -2.79 -5.31
N GLU A 184 -26.14 -2.95 -4.02
CA GLU A 184 -27.51 -3.04 -3.52
C GLU A 184 -28.24 -1.69 -3.61
N LYS A 185 -27.56 -0.58 -3.29
CA LYS A 185 -28.14 0.78 -3.40
C LYS A 185 -28.45 1.21 -4.82
N GLU A 186 -27.63 0.81 -5.81
CA GLU A 186 -27.94 1.04 -7.23
C GLU A 186 -29.19 0.27 -7.69
N LYS A 187 -29.46 -0.90 -7.10
CA LYS A 187 -30.66 -1.69 -7.38
C LYS A 187 -31.90 -1.22 -6.60
N ALA A 188 -31.70 -0.66 -5.42
CA ALA A 188 -32.74 -0.17 -4.52
C ALA A 188 -32.85 1.36 -4.56
N ALA A 189 -33.32 1.92 -5.67
CA ALA A 189 -33.50 3.37 -5.85
C ALA A 189 -34.54 4.04 -4.93
N ASN A 190 -35.00 3.42 -3.82
CA ASN A 190 -36.03 4.01 -2.95
C ASN A 190 -36.13 3.43 -1.51
N GLN A 191 -35.03 3.27 -0.78
CA GLN A 191 -35.10 3.24 0.71
C GLN A 191 -33.74 3.47 1.38
N PRO A 192 -33.67 4.22 2.49
CA PRO A 192 -32.43 4.43 3.23
C PRO A 192 -32.19 3.27 4.19
N THR A 193 -31.40 2.28 3.80
CA THR A 193 -30.83 1.30 4.73
C THR A 193 -29.52 1.83 5.29
N THR A 194 -29.57 2.23 6.56
CA THR A 194 -28.40 2.52 7.40
C THR A 194 -27.83 1.19 7.90
N THR A 195 -26.97 0.56 7.11
CA THR A 195 -26.12 -0.52 7.60
C THR A 195 -24.97 0.11 8.39
N GLY A 196 -25.11 0.12 9.72
CA GLY A 196 -24.14 0.66 10.68
C GLY A 196 -22.88 -0.20 10.82
N VAL A 197 -22.27 -0.60 9.69
CA VAL A 197 -21.07 -1.42 9.70
C VAL A 197 -19.85 -0.50 9.56
N SER A 198 -19.17 -0.27 10.68
CA SER A 198 -17.93 0.51 10.73
C SER A 198 -16.72 -0.40 10.57
N SER A 199 -15.80 -0.05 9.68
CA SER A 199 -14.47 -0.66 9.63
C SER A 199 -13.70 -0.47 10.95
N PRO A 200 -12.73 -1.34 11.28
CA PRO A 200 -11.82 -1.09 12.38
C PRO A 200 -11.06 0.20 12.11
N GLN A 201 -10.81 0.99 13.15
CA GLN A 201 -10.02 2.20 13.01
C GLN A 201 -8.54 1.82 13.04
N ILE A 202 -7.86 1.93 11.90
CA ILE A 202 -6.41 1.74 11.80
C ILE A 202 -5.81 3.06 11.38
N LEU A 203 -5.41 3.85 12.39
CA LEU A 203 -5.05 5.24 12.22
C LEU A 203 -3.55 5.43 12.03
N TYR A 204 -3.18 6.26 11.06
CA TYR A 204 -1.81 6.71 10.82
C TYR A 204 -1.71 8.23 10.98
N ASP A 205 -0.63 8.66 11.62
CA ASP A 205 -0.24 10.05 11.74
C ASP A 205 0.94 10.36 10.80
N LEU A 206 0.91 11.53 10.18
CA LEU A 206 1.94 11.98 9.27
C LEU A 206 3.12 12.55 10.06
N PHE A 207 4.28 11.92 9.96
CA PHE A 207 5.51 12.44 10.57
C PHE A 207 6.48 13.06 9.53
N ALA A 208 6.38 12.72 8.24
CA ALA A 208 7.28 13.27 7.23
C ALA A 208 6.67 13.39 5.83
N THR A 209 7.13 14.37 5.05
CA THR A 209 6.83 14.50 3.62
C THR A 209 8.11 14.74 2.84
N VAL A 210 8.19 14.20 1.63
CA VAL A 210 9.21 14.54 0.63
C VAL A 210 8.53 15.28 -0.51
N ASN A 211 8.95 16.52 -0.73
CA ASN A 211 8.33 17.47 -1.64
C ASN A 211 9.25 17.74 -2.82
N HIS A 212 8.66 18.05 -3.97
CA HIS A 212 9.39 18.37 -5.18
C HIS A 212 8.87 19.65 -5.84
N THR A 213 9.75 20.62 -6.06
CA THR A 213 9.49 21.83 -6.86
C THR A 213 10.24 21.75 -8.18
N GLY A 214 9.67 22.33 -9.25
CA GLY A 214 10.23 22.22 -10.61
C GLY A 214 9.42 21.32 -11.54
N THR A 215 10.05 20.92 -12.64
CA THR A 215 9.47 20.22 -13.80
C THR A 215 9.73 18.71 -13.74
N LEU A 216 9.52 17.96 -14.83
CA LEU A 216 9.90 16.55 -14.90
C LEU A 216 11.44 16.37 -14.91
N TYR A 217 12.16 17.29 -15.54
CA TYR A 217 13.59 17.13 -15.84
C TYR A 217 14.52 17.81 -14.85
N GLN A 218 14.03 18.87 -14.19
CA GLN A 218 14.82 19.64 -13.25
C GLN A 218 13.95 20.11 -12.08
N GLY A 219 14.55 20.18 -10.91
CA GLY A 219 13.84 20.62 -9.73
C GLY A 219 14.65 20.47 -8.46
N HIS A 220 13.96 20.63 -7.35
CA HIS A 220 14.55 20.57 -6.01
C HIS A 220 13.66 19.72 -5.11
N TYR A 221 14.32 18.84 -4.35
CA TYR A 221 13.67 18.01 -3.34
C TYR A 221 13.97 18.55 -1.95
N PHE A 222 12.95 18.62 -1.11
CA PHE A 222 13.08 19.00 0.30
C PHE A 222 12.12 18.18 1.16
N SER A 223 12.43 18.02 2.44
CA SER A 223 11.61 17.29 3.39
C SER A 223 11.06 18.20 4.48
N ASN A 224 9.82 17.91 4.89
CA ASN A 224 9.29 18.41 6.16
C ASN A 224 9.18 17.22 7.09
N VAL A 225 9.73 17.32 8.29
CA VAL A 225 9.70 16.26 9.31
C VAL A 225 9.13 16.87 10.58
N ASN A 226 8.13 16.21 11.15
CA ASN A 226 7.59 16.51 12.46
C ASN A 226 8.39 15.68 13.47
N VAL A 227 9.15 16.35 14.34
CA VAL A 227 10.04 15.74 15.34
C VAL A 227 9.43 15.91 16.72
#